data_AF-A0AAU3G8A9-F1
#
_entry.id   AF-A0AAU3G8A9-F1
#
_cell.length_a   1.000
_cell.length_b   1.000
_cell.length_c   1.000
_cell.angle_alpha   90.00
_cell.angle_beta   90.00
_cell.angle_gamma   90.00
#
_symmetry.space_group_name_H-M   'P 1'
#
loop_
_entity.id
_entity.type
_entity.pdbx_description
1 polymer ?
#
loop_
_entity_poly.entity_id
_entity_poly.type
_entity_poly.pdbx_seq_one_letter_code
_entity_poly.pdbx_strand_id
1 'polypeptide(L)'
;MAPSEAAQCQADMIAAAKVVNDILQALGTVPPLFGDHTWQGLSADQWASGWNARRAQLVTLLNAVLAEQPQLIARLEEAERRKLAS
;
A
#
# COMPACT_ATOMS: atom_id res chain seq x y z
N MET A 1 -0.81 23.82 -22.56
CA MET A 1 -0.44 22.43 -22.88
C MET A 1 -1.18 21.53 -21.91
N ALA A 2 -1.86 20.49 -22.40
CA ALA A 2 -2.44 19.48 -21.50
C ALA A 2 -1.30 18.79 -20.72
N PRO A 3 -1.51 18.42 -19.46
CA PRO A 3 -0.52 17.63 -18.71
C PRO A 3 -0.26 16.30 -19.44
N SER A 4 0.99 15.83 -19.41
CA SER A 4 1.36 14.50 -19.94
C SER A 4 0.58 13.43 -19.16
N GLU A 5 0.14 12.38 -19.85
CA GLU A 5 -0.56 11.24 -19.25
C GLU A 5 0.36 10.54 -18.24
N ALA A 6 1.67 10.48 -18.52
CA ALA A 6 2.68 9.96 -17.60
C ALA A 6 2.80 10.83 -16.33
N ALA A 7 2.77 12.17 -16.47
CA ALA A 7 2.80 13.07 -15.32
C ALA A 7 1.56 12.92 -14.42
N GLN A 8 0.37 12.75 -15.02
CA GLN A 8 -0.85 12.48 -14.27
C GLN A 8 -0.78 11.11 -13.57
N CYS A 9 -0.34 10.07 -14.27
CA CYS A 9 -0.17 8.74 -13.69
C CYS A 9 0.81 8.75 -12.50
N GLN A 10 1.91 9.49 -12.61
CA GLN A 10 2.87 9.64 -11.51
C GLN A 10 2.23 10.29 -10.28
N ALA A 11 1.43 11.35 -10.48
CA ALA A 11 0.72 12.00 -9.38
C ALA A 11 -0.28 11.05 -8.70
N ASP A 12 -1.03 10.28 -9.50
CA ASP A 12 -2.00 9.29 -8.99
C ASP A 12 -1.30 8.16 -8.22
N MET A 13 -0.15 7.67 -8.71
CA MET A 13 0.64 6.64 -8.03
C MET A 13 1.21 7.14 -6.69
N ILE A 14 1.67 8.40 -6.64
CA ILE A 14 2.12 9.04 -5.38
C ILE A 14 0.97 9.13 -4.38
N ALA A 15 -0.22 9.54 -4.83
CA ALA A 15 -1.41 9.59 -3.97
C ALA A 15 -1.80 8.20 -3.45
N ALA A 16 -1.77 7.19 -4.31
CA ALA A 16 -2.01 5.79 -3.91
C ALA A 16 -0.97 5.30 -2.91
N ALA A 17 0.32 5.60 -3.12
CA ALA A 17 1.40 5.21 -2.22
C ALA A 17 1.22 5.83 -0.82
N LYS A 18 0.78 7.09 -0.76
CA LYS A 18 0.45 7.74 0.50
C LYS A 18 -0.66 7.00 1.25
N VAL A 19 -1.78 6.72 0.58
CA VAL A 19 -2.92 5.99 1.20
C VAL A 19 -2.50 4.60 1.67
N VAL A 20 -1.70 3.88 0.88
CA VAL A 20 -1.16 2.57 1.28
C VAL A 20 -0.32 2.68 2.55
N ASN A 21 0.58 3.66 2.64
CA ASN A 21 1.40 3.87 3.82
C ASN A 21 0.56 4.25 5.06
N ASP A 22 -0.45 5.09 4.89
CA ASP A 22 -1.39 5.45 5.96
C ASP A 22 -2.12 4.20 6.50
N ILE A 23 -2.56 3.30 5.62
CA ILE A 23 -3.18 2.02 6.00
C ILE A 23 -2.18 1.12 6.74
N LEU A 24 -0.95 0.97 6.22
CA LEU A 24 0.08 0.15 6.86
C LEU A 24 0.40 0.65 8.27
N GLN A 25 0.47 1.97 8.44
CA GLN A 25 0.65 2.60 9.75
C GLN A 25 -0.52 2.30 10.67
N ALA A 26 -1.77 2.48 10.21
CA ALA A 26 -2.97 2.20 10.98
C ALA A 26 -3.06 0.71 11.40
N LEU A 27 -2.68 -0.23 10.53
CA LEU A 27 -2.60 -1.65 10.89
C LEU A 27 -1.54 -1.92 11.98
N GLY A 28 -0.49 -1.11 12.05
CA GLY A 28 0.55 -1.20 13.08
C GLY A 28 0.11 -0.70 14.45
N THR A 29 -0.88 0.19 14.53
CA THR A 29 -1.34 0.78 15.80
C THR A 29 -2.39 -0.06 16.53
N VAL A 30 -2.99 -1.04 15.85
CA VAL A 30 -4.05 -1.88 16.42
C VAL A 30 -3.59 -2.73 17.61
N PRO A 31 -2.47 -3.48 17.57
CA PRO A 31 -2.07 -4.33 18.70
C PRO A 31 -1.85 -3.59 20.03
N PRO A 32 -1.17 -2.41 20.06
CA PRO A 32 -1.03 -1.63 21.29
C PRO A 32 -2.36 -1.17 21.94
N LEU A 33 -3.45 -1.03 21.18
CA LEU A 33 -4.73 -0.56 21.71
C LEU A 33 -5.43 -1.56 22.64
N PHE A 34 -5.04 -2.84 22.60
CA PHE A 34 -5.63 -3.87 23.46
C PHE A 34 -5.01 -3.91 24.86
N GLY A 35 -3.84 -3.30 25.02
CA GLY A 35 -3.07 -3.25 26.26
C GLY A 35 -2.52 -4.60 26.69
N ASP A 36 -1.24 -4.65 27.07
CA ASP A 36 -0.55 -5.88 27.46
C ASP A 36 -1.12 -6.53 28.73
N HIS A 37 -2.00 -5.82 29.44
CA HIS A 37 -2.48 -6.20 30.77
C HIS A 37 -4.00 -6.26 30.90
N THR A 38 -4.75 -5.67 29.96
CA THR A 38 -6.22 -5.54 30.04
C THR A 38 -6.97 -6.66 29.33
N TRP A 39 -6.40 -7.25 28.29
CA TRP A 39 -6.99 -8.36 27.57
C TRP A 39 -6.03 -9.54 27.48
N GLN A 40 -6.29 -10.59 28.27
CA GLN A 40 -5.40 -11.73 28.44
C GLN A 40 -6.15 -13.06 28.36
N GLY A 41 -5.40 -14.15 28.23
CA GLY A 41 -5.90 -15.52 28.19
C GLY A 41 -6.19 -16.03 26.78
N LEU A 42 -6.65 -17.28 26.69
CA LEU A 42 -6.77 -18.02 25.43
C LEU A 42 -7.54 -17.27 24.33
N SER A 43 -8.61 -16.55 24.69
CA SER A 43 -9.39 -15.76 23.73
C SER A 43 -8.60 -14.57 23.15
N ALA A 44 -7.74 -13.94 23.95
CA ALA A 44 -6.87 -12.86 23.49
C ALA A 44 -5.78 -13.41 22.55
N ASP A 45 -5.18 -14.55 22.88
CA ASP A 45 -4.17 -15.22 22.05
C ASP A 45 -4.74 -15.63 20.69
N GLN A 46 -5.94 -16.23 20.66
CA GLN A 46 -6.62 -16.63 19.44
C GLN A 46 -6.94 -15.43 18.55
N TRP A 47 -7.43 -14.35 19.14
CA TRP A 47 -7.69 -13.13 18.40
C TRP A 47 -6.40 -12.53 17.85
N ALA A 48 -5.33 -12.44 18.65
CA ALA A 48 -4.05 -11.87 18.25
C ALA A 48 -3.42 -12.66 17.10
N SER A 49 -3.48 -13.98 17.16
CA SER A 49 -3.07 -14.87 16.08
C SER A 49 -3.85 -14.59 14.79
N GLY A 50 -5.19 -14.54 14.87
CA GLY A 50 -6.04 -14.22 13.72
C GLY A 50 -5.83 -12.82 13.16
N TRP A 51 -5.60 -11.82 14.02
CA TRP A 51 -5.24 -10.47 13.63
C TRP A 51 -3.92 -10.45 12.87
N ASN A 52 -2.86 -11.06 13.41
CA ASN A 52 -1.55 -11.10 12.80
C ASN A 52 -1.57 -11.81 11.43
N ALA A 53 -2.32 -12.91 11.30
CA ALA A 53 -2.49 -13.60 10.01
C ALA A 53 -3.13 -12.69 8.95
N ARG A 54 -4.25 -12.03 9.28
CA ARG A 54 -4.94 -11.10 8.36
C ARG A 54 -4.08 -9.88 8.03
N ARG A 55 -3.42 -9.30 9.04
CA ARG A 55 -2.49 -8.19 8.87
C ARG A 55 -1.36 -8.55 7.92
N ALA A 56 -0.74 -9.72 8.06
CA ALA A 56 0.34 -10.16 7.19
C ALA A 56 -0.11 -10.28 5.73
N GLN A 57 -1.31 -10.81 5.48
CA GLN A 57 -1.90 -10.89 4.14
C GLN A 57 -2.15 -9.50 3.55
N LEU A 58 -2.74 -8.59 4.32
CA LEU A 58 -2.99 -7.21 3.89
C LEU A 58 -1.69 -6.46 3.58
N VAL A 59 -0.69 -6.57 4.46
CA VAL A 59 0.63 -5.95 4.26
C VAL A 59 1.27 -6.44 2.96
N THR A 60 1.15 -7.74 2.67
CA THR A 60 1.68 -8.33 1.44
C THR A 60 1.02 -7.72 0.19
N LEU A 61 -0.32 -7.62 0.17
CA LEU A 61 -1.06 -7.04 -0.95
C LEU A 61 -0.74 -5.56 -1.13
N LEU A 62 -0.68 -4.80 -0.03
CA LEU A 62 -0.37 -3.37 -0.04
C LEU A 62 1.06 -3.11 -0.56
N ASN A 63 2.03 -3.92 -0.14
CA ASN A 63 3.40 -3.82 -0.65
C ASN A 63 3.51 -4.18 -2.14
N ALA A 64 2.70 -5.12 -2.64
CA ALA A 64 2.67 -5.45 -4.05
C ALA A 64 2.22 -4.23 -4.90
N VAL A 65 1.19 -3.50 -4.44
CA VAL A 65 0.75 -2.26 -5.10
C VAL A 65 1.90 -1.26 -5.22
N LEU A 66 2.67 -1.06 -4.14
CA LEU A 66 3.83 -0.16 -4.16
C LEU A 66 4.93 -0.64 -5.11
N ALA A 67 5.18 -1.95 -5.14
CA ALA A 67 6.23 -2.54 -5.97
C ALA A 67 5.93 -2.46 -7.48
N GLU A 68 4.66 -2.46 -7.86
CA GLU A 68 4.24 -2.38 -9.27
C GLU A 68 4.32 -0.96 -9.86
N GLN A 69 4.20 0.09 -9.03
CA GLN A 69 4.10 1.48 -9.51
C GLN A 69 5.26 1.92 -10.44
N PRO A 70 6.54 1.65 -10.14
CA PRO A 70 7.63 2.08 -11.00
C PRO A 70 7.57 1.47 -12.40
N GLN A 71 7.12 0.21 -12.52
CA GLN A 71 7.00 -0.46 -13.81
C GLN A 71 5.85 0.12 -14.65
N LEU A 72 4.73 0.47 -14.00
CA LEU A 72 3.59 1.10 -14.67
C LEU A 72 3.95 2.48 -15.23
N ILE A 73 4.65 3.30 -14.43
CA ILE A 73 5.13 4.63 -14.85
C ILE A 73 6.10 4.49 -16.02
N ALA A 74 7.11 3.61 -15.92
CA ALA A 74 8.09 3.42 -16.99
C ALA A 74 7.45 2.96 -18.32
N ARG A 75 6.42 2.11 -18.26
CA ARG A 75 5.67 1.67 -19.45
C ARG A 75 4.92 2.82 -20.12
N LEU A 76 4.35 3.74 -19.33
CA LEU A 76 3.66 4.93 -19.85
C LEU A 76 4.64 5.93 -20.46
N GLU A 77 5.77 6.21 -19.79
CA GLU A 77 6.82 7.10 -20.30
C GLU A 77 7.41 6.59 -21.63
N GLU A 78 7.62 5.27 -21.76
CA GLU A 78 8.06 4.66 -23.02
C GLU A 78 7.00 4.79 -24.12
N ALA A 79 5.72 4.59 -23.80
CA ALA A 79 4.63 4.76 -24.75
C ALA A 79 4.51 6.21 -25.25
N GLU A 80 4.65 7.19 -24.36
CA GLU A 80 4.65 8.62 -24.74
C GLU A 80 5.86 8.97 -25.62
N ARG A 81 7.07 8.48 -25.29
CA ARG A 81 8.27 8.70 -26.11
C ARG A 81 8.11 8.15 -27.52
N ARG A 82 7.50 6.96 -27.68
CA ARG A 82 7.22 6.38 -29.01
C ARG A 82 6.19 7.19 -29.80
N LYS A 83 5.13 7.68 -29.14
CA LYS A 83 4.13 8.56 -29.78
C LYS A 83 4.76 9.86 -30.29
N LEU A 84 5.72 10.44 -29.56
CA LEU A 84 6.41 11.68 -29.94
C LEU A 84 7.45 11.48 -31.05
N ALA A 85 7.97 10.26 -31.23
CA ALA A 85 8.97 9.92 -32.25
C ALA A 85 8.35 9.44 -33.58
N SER A 86 7.04 9.23 -33.62
CA SER A 86 6.26 8.83 -34.80
C SER A 86 5.62 10.05 -35.47
#